data_AF-A0A955AG10-F1
#
_entry.id   AF-A0A955AG10-F1
#
_cell.length_a   1.000
_cell.length_b   1.000
_cell.length_c   1.000
_cell.angle_alpha   90.00
_cell.angle_beta   90.00
_cell.angle_gamma   90.00
#
_symmetry.space_group_name_H-M   'P 1'
#
loop_
_entity.id
_entity.type
_entity.pdbx_description
1 polymer ?
#
loop_
_entity_poly.entity_id
_entity_poly.type
_entity_poly.pdbx_seq_one_letter_code
_entity_poly.pdbx_strand_id
1 'polypeptide(L)'
;MSYKRSSTRSSDTAKMPPEKAAPAKEVPDRERSQVSASEPERGGTAANGDVSDVSFAARPHDVHVQTWNHICRLVRDKRYAAAANSLAGLNRSPISQNALAVCLMRCNRADEALSVLRPLAMQTGGTWTRRDAPLPYKTNLATALLLKGLPSGCLSVLADINCPDDPRHIQMKNAVDRWVRTLSLWQKLNWYTGRIEPQNTTVPLDFEPGDFAWELAGSHPS
;
A
#
# COMPACT_ATOMS: atom_id res chain seq x y z
N MET A 1 -22.46 -15.47 56.57
CA MET A 1 -21.18 -14.73 56.68
C MET A 1 -20.99 -13.93 55.41
N SER A 2 -21.26 -12.63 55.50
CA SER A 2 -21.17 -11.64 54.42
C SER A 2 -19.77 -11.04 54.36
N TYR A 3 -19.23 -10.79 53.17
CA TYR A 3 -18.43 -9.59 52.93
C TYR A 3 -18.57 -9.17 51.45
N LYS A 4 -19.34 -8.09 51.25
CA LYS A 4 -19.29 -7.24 50.05
C LYS A 4 -18.02 -6.39 50.13
N ARG A 5 -17.24 -6.30 49.05
CA ARG A 5 -16.26 -5.21 48.86
C ARG A 5 -16.57 -4.47 47.56
N SER A 6 -17.20 -3.32 47.73
CA SER A 6 -17.27 -2.25 46.75
C SER A 6 -15.92 -1.56 46.68
N SER A 7 -15.39 -1.32 45.49
CA SER A 7 -14.26 -0.41 45.29
C SER A 7 -14.56 0.51 44.11
N THR A 8 -14.91 1.74 44.48
CA THR A 8 -15.07 2.91 43.63
C THR A 8 -13.69 3.44 43.26
N ARG A 9 -13.32 3.43 41.98
CA ARG A 9 -12.11 4.09 41.49
C ARG A 9 -12.45 5.48 40.99
N SER A 10 -11.88 6.46 41.69
CA SER A 10 -12.00 7.89 41.52
C SER A 10 -11.46 8.35 40.16
N SER A 11 -12.20 9.24 39.51
CA SER A 11 -11.85 9.91 38.26
C SER A 11 -11.00 11.14 38.60
N ASP A 12 -9.67 11.04 38.46
CA ASP A 12 -8.79 12.22 38.50
C ASP A 12 -8.65 12.81 37.10
N THR A 13 -9.48 13.80 36.81
CA THR A 13 -9.35 14.67 35.64
C THR A 13 -8.24 15.68 35.88
N ALA A 14 -7.04 15.36 35.39
CA ALA A 14 -5.93 16.30 35.32
C ALA A 14 -6.24 17.40 34.30
N LYS A 15 -6.41 18.62 34.82
CA LYS A 15 -6.63 19.88 34.12
C LYS A 15 -5.41 20.24 33.27
N MET A 16 -5.50 20.08 31.95
CA MET A 16 -4.47 20.56 31.01
C MET A 16 -4.40 22.09 31.00
N PRO A 17 -3.20 22.70 30.99
CA PRO A 17 -3.03 24.14 30.81
C PRO A 17 -3.31 24.57 29.35
N PRO A 18 -3.75 25.82 29.13
CA PRO A 18 -4.06 26.33 27.81
C PRO A 18 -2.79 26.49 26.95
N GLU A 19 -2.86 25.91 25.76
CA GLU A 19 -1.88 25.99 24.68
C GLU A 19 -1.79 27.44 24.18
N LYS A 20 -0.59 28.03 24.28
CA LYS A 20 -0.31 29.37 23.73
C LYS A 20 -0.35 29.30 22.21
N ALA A 21 -1.37 29.94 21.62
CA ALA A 21 -1.46 30.16 20.19
C ALA A 21 -0.22 30.92 19.68
N ALA A 22 0.43 30.36 18.67
CA ALA A 22 1.51 31.02 17.94
C ALA A 22 0.93 32.08 16.97
N PRO A 23 1.62 33.21 16.75
CA PRO A 23 1.16 34.26 15.86
C PRO A 23 1.20 33.82 14.39
N ALA A 24 0.11 34.08 13.68
CA ALA A 24 -0.02 33.94 12.24
C ALA A 24 1.03 34.80 11.53
N LYS A 25 1.86 34.17 10.68
CA LYS A 25 2.73 34.89 9.76
C LYS A 25 1.90 35.32 8.56
N GLU A 26 1.86 36.63 8.34
CA GLU A 26 1.34 37.28 7.14
C GLU A 26 1.97 36.68 5.89
N VAL A 27 1.11 36.26 4.95
CA VAL A 27 1.49 35.89 3.59
C VAL A 27 1.36 37.16 2.74
N PRO A 28 2.43 37.62 2.06
CA PRO A 28 2.34 38.77 1.19
C PRO A 28 1.57 38.43 -0.09
N ASP A 29 0.57 39.28 -0.37
CA ASP A 29 -0.13 39.42 -1.64
C ASP A 29 0.85 39.51 -2.80
N ARG A 30 0.74 38.60 -3.77
CA ARG A 30 1.45 38.69 -5.04
C ARG A 30 0.49 38.65 -6.21
N GLU A 31 0.17 39.86 -6.64
CA GLU A 31 -0.06 40.32 -8.01
C GLU A 31 -0.73 39.36 -9.00
N ARG A 32 -2.03 39.60 -9.09
CA ARG A 32 -2.91 39.47 -10.26
C ARG A 32 -2.22 40.01 -11.54
N SER A 33 -1.84 39.11 -12.45
CA SER A 33 -1.65 39.46 -13.86
C SER A 33 -2.81 38.93 -14.70
N GLN A 34 -3.53 39.89 -15.28
CA GLN A 34 -4.53 39.72 -16.32
C GLN A 34 -3.81 39.32 -17.63
N VAL A 35 -4.31 38.29 -18.32
CA VAL A 35 -4.02 38.10 -19.75
C VAL A 35 -5.36 38.04 -20.49
N SER A 36 -5.51 39.02 -21.36
CA SER A 36 -6.66 39.25 -22.23
C SER A 36 -6.78 38.22 -23.34
N ALA A 37 -8.05 37.93 -23.63
CA ALA A 37 -8.71 37.59 -24.88
C ALA A 37 -7.88 37.51 -26.18
N SER A 38 -8.14 36.45 -26.95
CA SER A 38 -8.52 36.56 -28.37
C SER A 38 -9.12 35.24 -28.86
N GLU A 39 -10.42 35.25 -29.15
CA GLU A 39 -11.07 34.35 -30.11
C GLU A 39 -10.57 34.67 -31.52
N PRO A 40 -10.64 33.68 -32.43
CA PRO A 40 -11.38 33.97 -33.66
C PRO A 40 -12.37 32.86 -34.04
N GLU A 41 -13.53 33.35 -34.49
CA GLU A 41 -14.60 32.60 -35.15
C GLU A 41 -14.24 32.11 -36.57
N ARG A 42 -15.05 31.13 -37.01
CA ARG A 42 -15.53 30.82 -38.38
C ARG A 42 -14.77 29.81 -39.25
N GLY A 43 -15.46 28.69 -39.47
CA GLY A 43 -16.10 28.42 -40.78
C GLY A 43 -15.56 27.20 -41.53
N GLY A 44 -16.43 26.24 -41.87
CA GLY A 44 -16.07 25.17 -42.81
C GLY A 44 -17.01 23.96 -42.88
N THR A 45 -18.14 24.16 -43.57
CA THR A 45 -18.85 23.29 -44.53
C THR A 45 -18.77 21.76 -44.45
N ALA A 46 -19.98 21.17 -44.53
CA ALA A 46 -20.30 19.76 -44.70
C ALA A 46 -19.67 19.06 -45.92
N ALA A 47 -19.35 17.77 -45.76
CA ALA A 47 -19.32 16.79 -46.83
C ALA A 47 -19.76 15.42 -46.28
N ASN A 48 -20.88 14.94 -46.80
CA ASN A 48 -21.34 13.55 -46.70
C ASN A 48 -20.29 12.63 -47.35
N GLY A 49 -19.92 11.57 -46.64
CA GLY A 49 -19.04 10.52 -47.16
C GLY A 49 -19.16 9.24 -46.34
N ASP A 50 -19.95 8.31 -46.87
CA ASP A 50 -19.76 6.86 -46.86
C ASP A 50 -19.56 6.14 -45.50
N VAL A 51 -20.64 5.51 -45.02
CA VAL A 51 -20.66 4.68 -43.80
C VAL A 51 -20.74 3.21 -44.22
N SER A 52 -19.62 2.61 -44.64
CA SER A 52 -19.56 1.17 -44.93
C SER A 52 -18.17 0.55 -44.68
N ASP A 53 -17.46 0.94 -43.62
CA ASP A 53 -16.36 0.11 -43.09
C ASP A 53 -16.20 0.35 -41.58
N VAL A 54 -17.20 -0.08 -40.82
CA VAL A 54 -17.14 -0.04 -39.35
C VAL A 54 -16.33 -1.24 -38.88
N SER A 55 -15.02 -1.16 -39.04
CA SER A 55 -14.08 -1.92 -38.22
C SER A 55 -14.49 -1.66 -36.77
N PHE A 56 -15.01 -2.70 -36.11
CA PHE A 56 -15.48 -2.66 -34.74
C PHE A 56 -14.26 -2.52 -33.82
N ALA A 57 -13.67 -1.32 -33.81
CA ALA A 57 -12.62 -0.96 -32.88
C ALA A 57 -13.15 -1.30 -31.49
N ALA A 58 -12.52 -2.29 -30.85
CA ALA A 58 -12.94 -2.80 -29.56
C ALA A 58 -13.13 -1.61 -28.62
N ARG A 59 -14.27 -1.56 -27.92
CA ARG A 59 -14.54 -0.44 -27.01
C ARG A 59 -13.42 -0.43 -25.96
N PRO A 60 -12.95 0.75 -25.51
CA PRO A 60 -11.85 0.84 -24.55
C PRO A 60 -12.04 -0.03 -23.30
N HIS A 61 -13.29 -0.25 -22.89
CA HIS A 61 -13.67 -1.15 -21.79
C HIS A 61 -13.26 -2.62 -22.03
N ASP A 62 -13.43 -3.14 -23.25
CA ASP A 62 -13.18 -4.54 -23.59
C ASP A 62 -11.69 -4.88 -23.55
N VAL A 63 -10.84 -3.93 -23.94
CA VAL A 63 -9.38 -4.09 -23.93
C VAL A 63 -8.85 -4.23 -22.50
N HIS A 64 -9.40 -3.48 -21.54
CA HIS A 64 -9.03 -3.58 -20.14
C HIS A 64 -9.40 -4.94 -19.54
N VAL A 65 -10.61 -5.44 -19.82
CA VAL A 65 -11.08 -6.75 -19.33
C VAL A 65 -10.24 -7.89 -19.91
N GLN A 66 -9.94 -7.86 -21.22
CA GLN A 66 -9.10 -8.87 -21.86
C GLN A 66 -7.67 -8.88 -21.30
N THR A 67 -7.09 -7.70 -21.08
CA THR A 67 -5.75 -7.55 -20.49
C THR A 67 -5.73 -8.07 -19.05
N TRP A 68 -6.75 -7.74 -18.26
CA TRP A 68 -6.88 -8.21 -16.89
C TRP A 68 -7.01 -9.75 -16.82
N ASN A 69 -7.86 -10.33 -17.67
CA ASN A 69 -8.01 -11.78 -17.79
C ASN A 69 -6.72 -12.48 -18.23
N HIS A 70 -5.90 -11.82 -19.06
CA HIS A 70 -4.57 -12.32 -19.40
C HIS A 70 -3.63 -12.29 -18.19
N ILE A 71 -3.61 -11.19 -17.42
CA ILE A 71 -2.80 -11.06 -16.20
C ILE A 71 -3.20 -12.12 -15.16
N CYS A 72 -4.50 -12.31 -14.91
CA CYS A 72 -4.97 -13.34 -13.99
C CYS A 72 -4.52 -14.75 -14.40
N ARG A 73 -4.49 -15.05 -15.71
CA ARG A 73 -3.91 -16.31 -16.22
C ARG A 73 -2.41 -16.41 -15.94
N LEU A 74 -1.64 -15.36 -16.24
CA LEU A 74 -0.21 -15.33 -15.96
C LEU A 74 0.09 -15.51 -14.46
N VAL A 75 -0.68 -14.89 -13.58
CA VAL A 75 -0.55 -15.03 -12.12
C VAL A 75 -0.86 -16.47 -11.69
N ARG A 76 -1.94 -17.06 -12.19
CA ARG A 76 -2.32 -18.46 -11.92
C ARG A 76 -1.22 -19.44 -12.36
N ASP A 77 -0.61 -19.18 -13.50
CA ASP A 77 0.51 -19.96 -14.05
C ASP A 77 1.86 -19.64 -13.38
N LYS A 78 1.87 -18.81 -12.32
CA LYS A 78 3.06 -18.35 -11.59
C LYS A 78 4.09 -17.61 -12.46
N ARG A 79 3.66 -17.05 -13.60
CA ARG A 79 4.49 -16.26 -14.53
C ARG A 79 4.55 -14.80 -14.09
N TYR A 80 5.01 -14.56 -12.87
CA TYR A 80 4.96 -13.25 -12.20
C TYR A 80 5.73 -12.15 -12.93
N ALA A 81 6.87 -12.47 -13.56
CA ALA A 81 7.63 -11.48 -14.33
C ALA A 81 6.86 -10.96 -15.54
N ALA A 82 6.18 -11.87 -16.26
CA ALA A 82 5.33 -11.50 -17.40
C ALA A 82 4.11 -10.70 -16.92
N ALA A 83 3.47 -11.14 -15.83
CA ALA A 83 2.35 -10.42 -15.22
C ALA A 83 2.74 -8.99 -14.80
N ALA A 84 3.90 -8.82 -14.15
CA ALA A 84 4.43 -7.53 -13.76
C ALA A 84 4.66 -6.60 -14.97
N ASN A 85 5.21 -7.12 -16.08
CA ASN A 85 5.41 -6.34 -17.30
C ASN A 85 4.07 -5.87 -17.89
N SER A 86 3.05 -6.74 -17.93
CA SER A 86 1.71 -6.35 -18.39
C SER A 86 1.05 -5.33 -17.46
N LEU A 87 1.22 -5.48 -16.14
CA LEU A 87 0.67 -4.56 -15.13
C LEU A 87 1.33 -3.18 -15.15
N ALA A 88 2.63 -3.10 -15.47
CA ALA A 88 3.35 -1.83 -15.55
C ALA A 88 2.83 -0.90 -16.66
N GLY A 89 2.26 -1.47 -17.73
CA GLY A 89 1.65 -0.73 -18.84
C GLY A 89 0.17 -0.38 -18.64
N LEU A 90 -0.47 -0.91 -17.61
CA LEU A 90 -1.88 -0.62 -17.31
C LEU A 90 -2.06 0.72 -16.59
N ASN A 91 -3.32 1.15 -16.48
CA ASN A 91 -3.68 2.30 -15.67
C ASN A 91 -3.16 2.14 -14.23
N ARG A 92 -2.81 3.26 -13.59
CA ARG A 92 -2.29 3.30 -12.21
C ARG A 92 -3.41 3.19 -11.18
N SER A 93 -4.32 2.24 -11.35
CA SER A 93 -5.34 1.94 -10.36
C SER A 93 -4.68 1.35 -9.09
N PRO A 94 -5.21 1.60 -7.88
CA PRO A 94 -4.65 1.01 -6.66
C PRO A 94 -4.61 -0.52 -6.69
N ILE A 95 -5.60 -1.15 -7.33
CA ILE A 95 -5.70 -2.61 -7.45
C ILE A 95 -4.59 -3.15 -8.37
N SER A 96 -4.39 -2.54 -9.54
CA SER A 96 -3.32 -2.94 -10.47
C SER A 96 -1.93 -2.67 -9.89
N GLN A 97 -1.75 -1.59 -9.12
CA GLN A 97 -0.49 -1.30 -8.44
C GLN A 97 -0.21 -2.30 -7.30
N ASN A 98 -1.22 -2.70 -6.52
CA ASN A 98 -1.08 -3.77 -5.54
C ASN A 98 -0.71 -5.11 -6.22
N ALA A 99 -1.38 -5.45 -7.33
CA ALA A 99 -1.07 -6.61 -8.17
C ALA A 99 0.41 -6.63 -8.59
N LEU A 100 0.87 -5.48 -9.09
CA LEU A 100 2.22 -5.29 -9.58
C LEU A 100 3.23 -5.52 -8.46
N ALA A 101 2.97 -4.94 -7.28
CA ALA A 101 3.84 -5.10 -6.13
C ALA A 101 3.95 -6.56 -5.67
N VAL A 102 2.83 -7.31 -5.65
CA VAL A 102 2.85 -8.75 -5.32
C VAL A 102 3.70 -9.53 -6.33
N CYS A 103 3.50 -9.28 -7.64
CA CYS A 103 4.31 -9.93 -8.67
C CYS A 103 5.81 -9.60 -8.52
N LEU A 104 6.15 -8.34 -8.21
CA LEU A 104 7.52 -7.90 -7.95
C LEU A 104 8.13 -8.61 -6.73
N MET A 105 7.39 -8.71 -5.61
CA MET A 105 7.84 -9.46 -4.43
C MET A 105 8.13 -10.93 -4.76
N ARG A 106 7.24 -11.59 -5.49
CA ARG A 106 7.41 -12.99 -5.91
C ARG A 106 8.55 -13.19 -6.93
N CYS A 107 8.99 -12.13 -7.59
CA CYS A 107 10.18 -12.09 -8.43
C CYS A 107 11.46 -11.66 -7.68
N ASN A 108 11.45 -11.62 -6.34
CA ASN A 108 12.57 -11.16 -5.51
C ASN A 108 13.00 -9.70 -5.80
N ARG A 109 12.06 -8.85 -6.24
CA ARG A 109 12.28 -7.42 -6.53
C ARG A 109 11.62 -6.55 -5.46
N ALA A 110 12.00 -6.77 -4.20
CA ALA A 110 11.37 -6.15 -3.02
C ALA A 110 11.48 -4.61 -3.01
N ASP A 111 12.59 -4.05 -3.47
CA ASP A 111 12.79 -2.59 -3.56
C ASP A 111 11.76 -1.89 -4.46
N GLU A 112 11.50 -2.49 -5.61
CA GLU A 112 10.54 -1.99 -6.57
C GLU A 112 9.11 -2.15 -6.03
N ALA A 113 8.82 -3.29 -5.40
CA ALA A 113 7.54 -3.50 -4.72
C ALA A 113 7.28 -2.44 -3.64
N LEU A 114 8.29 -2.10 -2.82
CA LEU A 114 8.17 -1.03 -1.82
C LEU A 114 7.88 0.33 -2.48
N SER A 115 8.50 0.63 -3.60
CA SER A 115 8.30 1.88 -4.33
C SER A 115 6.86 2.01 -4.85
N VAL A 116 6.22 0.89 -5.18
CA VAL A 116 4.81 0.82 -5.57
C VAL A 116 3.86 0.85 -4.37
N LEU A 117 4.18 0.15 -3.27
CA LEU A 117 3.29 0.01 -2.10
C LEU A 117 3.25 1.22 -1.18
N ARG A 118 4.37 1.95 -1.03
CA ARG A 118 4.44 3.15 -0.18
C ARG A 118 3.33 4.17 -0.48
N PRO A 119 3.13 4.64 -1.73
CA PRO A 119 2.07 5.61 -2.01
C PRO A 119 0.65 5.05 -1.82
N LEU A 120 0.48 3.72 -1.86
CA LEU A 120 -0.82 3.07 -1.63
C LEU A 120 -1.17 2.98 -0.15
N ALA A 121 -0.20 2.64 0.69
CA ALA A 121 -0.43 2.26 2.08
C ALA A 121 0.07 3.29 3.12
N MET A 122 0.97 4.21 2.76
CA MET A 122 1.54 5.20 3.68
C MET A 122 0.93 6.59 3.51
N GLN A 123 0.91 7.36 4.59
CA GLN A 123 0.55 8.77 4.54
C GLN A 123 1.66 9.56 3.82
N THR A 124 1.29 10.42 2.87
CA THR A 124 2.25 11.29 2.17
C THR A 124 3.05 12.12 3.17
N GLY A 125 4.38 12.03 3.11
CA GLY A 125 5.28 12.77 4.01
C GLY A 125 5.40 12.22 5.43
N GLY A 126 4.80 11.06 5.73
CA GLY A 126 4.85 10.41 7.04
C GLY A 126 5.52 9.03 7.01
N THR A 127 5.74 8.48 8.21
CA THR A 127 6.21 7.10 8.43
C THR A 127 5.07 6.14 8.79
N TRP A 128 3.86 6.65 8.94
CA TRP A 128 2.68 5.91 9.38
C TRP A 128 1.87 5.40 8.20
N THR A 129 1.18 4.28 8.39
CA THR A 129 0.21 3.82 7.39
C THR A 129 -1.05 4.67 7.38
N ARG A 130 -1.66 4.79 6.20
CA ARG A 130 -2.95 5.45 5.99
C ARG A 130 -4.05 4.67 6.69
N ARG A 131 -4.90 5.34 7.47
CA ARG A 131 -6.02 4.69 8.17
C ARG A 131 -7.03 4.08 7.19
N ASP A 132 -7.26 4.77 6.07
CA ASP A 132 -8.21 4.40 5.00
C ASP A 132 -7.65 3.39 3.99
N ALA A 133 -6.35 3.07 4.03
CA ALA A 133 -5.77 2.09 3.12
C ALA A 133 -6.33 0.69 3.40
N PRO A 134 -6.78 -0.04 2.35
CA PRO A 134 -7.22 -1.43 2.48
C PRO A 134 -6.18 -2.32 3.17
N LEU A 135 -6.66 -3.24 4.00
CA LEU A 135 -5.82 -4.21 4.73
C LEU A 135 -4.77 -4.90 3.83
N PRO A 136 -5.10 -5.40 2.62
CA PRO A 136 -4.14 -6.09 1.77
C PRO A 136 -2.96 -5.20 1.33
N TYR A 137 -3.16 -3.88 1.28
CA TYR A 137 -2.09 -2.97 0.87
C TYR A 137 -1.07 -2.81 2.00
N LYS A 138 -1.55 -2.75 3.25
CA LYS A 138 -0.71 -2.66 4.45
C LYS A 138 0.03 -3.98 4.71
N THR A 139 -0.64 -5.12 4.62
CA THR A 139 0.01 -6.44 4.79
C THR A 139 1.05 -6.70 3.71
N ASN A 140 0.80 -6.29 2.46
CA ASN A 140 1.80 -6.38 1.39
C ASN A 140 2.98 -5.43 1.61
N LEU A 141 2.75 -4.22 2.12
CA LEU A 141 3.83 -3.31 2.52
C LEU A 141 4.70 -3.94 3.61
N ALA A 142 4.09 -4.51 4.65
CA ALA A 142 4.82 -5.21 5.71
C ALA A 142 5.62 -6.41 5.16
N THR A 143 5.04 -7.17 4.23
CA THR A 143 5.72 -8.32 3.58
C THR A 143 6.92 -7.85 2.76
N ALA A 144 6.78 -6.77 1.99
CA ALA A 144 7.86 -6.21 1.18
C ALA A 144 9.01 -5.67 2.06
N LEU A 145 8.70 -5.04 3.20
CA LEU A 145 9.71 -4.61 4.17
C LEU A 145 10.48 -5.80 4.73
N LEU A 146 9.78 -6.90 5.05
CA LEU A 146 10.39 -8.11 5.56
C LEU A 146 11.33 -8.77 4.55
N LEU A 147 10.90 -8.87 3.28
CA LEU A 147 11.73 -9.35 2.16
C LEU A 147 12.96 -8.48 1.92
N LYS A 148 12.85 -7.17 2.16
CA LYS A 148 13.97 -6.23 2.03
C LYS A 148 14.98 -6.33 3.19
N GLY A 149 14.67 -7.15 4.20
CA GLY A 149 15.51 -7.28 5.39
C GLY A 149 15.26 -6.23 6.45
N LEU A 150 14.05 -5.64 6.47
CA LEU A 150 13.63 -4.58 7.40
C LEU A 150 12.53 -5.07 8.38
N PRO A 151 12.83 -6.05 9.26
CA PRO A 151 11.83 -6.61 10.18
C PRO A 151 11.25 -5.60 11.17
N SER A 152 12.00 -4.58 11.59
CA SER A 152 11.49 -3.52 12.46
C SER A 152 10.38 -2.72 11.78
N GLY A 153 10.58 -2.34 10.51
CA GLY A 153 9.59 -1.66 9.69
C GLY A 153 8.35 -2.53 9.47
N CYS A 154 8.54 -3.82 9.22
CA CYS A 154 7.44 -4.80 9.13
C CYS A 154 6.59 -4.80 10.42
N LEU A 155 7.23 -4.92 11.60
CA LEU A 155 6.52 -4.91 12.89
C LEU A 155 5.80 -3.60 13.17
N SER A 156 6.37 -2.45 12.77
CA SER A 156 5.71 -1.15 12.91
C SER A 156 4.43 -1.07 12.07
N VAL A 157 4.48 -1.53 10.80
CA VAL A 157 3.28 -1.60 9.95
C VAL A 157 2.24 -2.56 10.53
N LEU A 158 2.66 -3.69 11.11
CA LEU A 158 1.75 -4.64 11.75
C LEU A 158 1.06 -4.07 12.99
N ALA A 159 1.76 -3.27 13.78
CA ALA A 159 1.17 -2.55 14.91
C ALA A 159 0.08 -1.57 14.43
N ASP A 160 0.30 -0.88 13.31
CA ASP A 160 -0.68 0.06 12.74
C ASP A 160 -1.95 -0.62 12.19
N ILE A 161 -1.83 -1.86 11.66
CA ILE A 161 -2.96 -2.60 11.08
C ILE A 161 -4.05 -2.90 12.13
N ASN A 162 -3.66 -3.09 13.40
CA ASN A 162 -4.55 -3.41 14.52
C ASN A 162 -5.54 -4.57 14.25
N CYS A 163 -5.08 -5.59 13.51
CA CYS A 163 -5.84 -6.81 13.22
C CYS A 163 -4.95 -8.02 13.56
N PRO A 164 -4.83 -8.39 14.85
CA PRO A 164 -3.90 -9.43 15.30
C PRO A 164 -4.32 -10.85 14.89
N ASP A 165 -5.61 -11.06 14.57
CA ASP A 165 -6.17 -12.35 14.19
C ASP A 165 -6.06 -12.63 12.68
N ASP A 166 -5.57 -11.66 11.89
CA ASP A 166 -5.35 -11.85 10.46
C ASP A 166 -4.26 -12.93 10.22
N PRO A 167 -4.53 -13.96 9.40
CA PRO A 167 -3.56 -15.04 9.17
C PRO A 167 -2.22 -14.53 8.64
N ARG A 168 -2.22 -13.51 7.80
CA ARG A 168 -0.99 -12.94 7.22
C ARG A 168 -0.19 -12.18 8.28
N HIS A 169 -0.87 -11.46 9.17
CA HIS A 169 -0.24 -10.84 10.35
C HIS A 169 0.48 -11.89 11.21
N ILE A 170 -0.23 -12.95 11.58
CA ILE A 170 0.31 -14.03 12.42
C ILE A 170 1.53 -14.69 11.75
N GLN A 171 1.44 -14.97 10.45
CA GLN A 171 2.55 -15.54 9.67
C GLN A 171 3.79 -14.65 9.67
N MET A 172 3.64 -13.35 9.42
CA MET A 172 4.78 -12.40 9.43
C MET A 172 5.41 -12.29 10.82
N LYS A 173 4.60 -12.20 11.87
CA LYS A 173 5.10 -12.18 13.26
C LYS A 173 5.87 -13.46 13.59
N ASN A 174 5.33 -14.61 13.23
CA ASN A 174 6.01 -15.91 13.42
C ASN A 174 7.32 -15.99 12.62
N ALA A 175 7.37 -15.45 11.41
CA ALA A 175 8.60 -15.39 10.60
C ALA A 175 9.67 -14.54 11.28
N VAL A 176 9.31 -13.35 11.77
CA VAL A 176 10.22 -12.49 12.56
C VAL A 176 10.67 -13.21 13.84
N ASP A 177 9.76 -13.83 14.59
CA ASP A 177 10.10 -14.52 15.84
C ASP A 177 11.06 -15.70 15.61
N ARG A 178 10.88 -16.46 14.53
CA ARG A 178 11.82 -17.52 14.14
C ARG A 178 13.19 -16.95 13.78
N TRP A 179 13.24 -15.87 12.99
CA TRP A 179 14.49 -15.19 12.68
C TRP A 179 15.18 -14.63 13.94
N VAL A 180 14.44 -14.03 14.88
CA VAL A 180 15.01 -13.57 16.15
C VAL A 180 15.65 -14.72 16.93
N ARG A 181 15.09 -15.93 16.87
CA ARG A 181 15.68 -17.11 17.52
C ARG A 181 17.04 -17.51 16.93
N THR A 182 17.29 -17.25 15.64
CA THR A 182 18.58 -17.54 14.99
C THR A 182 19.67 -16.51 15.29
N LEU A 183 19.31 -15.37 15.87
CA LEU A 183 20.28 -14.33 16.24
C LEU A 183 21.19 -14.76 17.40
N SER A 184 22.42 -14.25 17.40
CA SER A 184 23.35 -14.39 18.53
C SER A 184 22.82 -13.64 19.76
N LEU A 185 23.32 -13.96 20.96
CA LEU A 185 22.85 -13.33 22.20
C LEU A 185 23.00 -11.80 22.18
N TRP A 186 24.11 -11.29 21.63
CA TRP A 186 24.33 -9.86 21.47
C TRP A 186 23.38 -9.21 20.47
N GLN A 187 23.11 -9.88 19.34
CA GLN A 187 22.14 -9.39 18.35
C GLN A 187 20.71 -9.39 18.93
N LYS A 188 20.35 -10.41 19.72
CA LYS A 188 19.07 -10.45 20.45
C LYS A 188 18.95 -9.28 21.41
N LEU A 189 19.99 -9.00 22.20
CA LEU A 189 20.00 -7.87 23.12
C LEU A 189 19.77 -6.55 22.36
N ASN A 190 20.54 -6.29 21.30
CA ASN A 190 20.40 -5.10 20.46
C ASN A 190 19.01 -4.98 19.80
N TRP A 191 18.44 -6.12 19.39
CA TRP A 191 17.09 -6.19 18.85
C TRP A 191 16.03 -5.82 19.90
N TYR A 192 16.15 -6.32 21.13
CA TYR A 192 15.18 -6.04 22.18
C TYR A 192 15.31 -4.62 22.77
N THR A 193 16.51 -4.06 22.85
CA THR A 193 16.72 -2.71 23.41
C THR A 193 16.39 -1.59 22.43
N GLY A 194 16.64 -1.79 21.13
CA GLY A 194 16.53 -0.71 20.15
C GLY A 194 16.02 -1.11 18.78
N ARG A 195 15.56 -2.36 18.57
CA ARG A 195 15.20 -2.90 17.26
C ARG A 195 16.32 -2.74 16.22
N ILE A 196 17.58 -2.79 16.68
CA ILE A 196 18.74 -2.64 15.81
C ILE A 196 18.89 -3.93 14.98
N GLU A 197 18.75 -3.78 13.68
CA GLU A 197 18.84 -4.87 12.72
C GLU A 197 20.31 -5.20 12.40
N PRO A 198 20.71 -6.48 12.39
CA PRO A 198 21.99 -6.89 11.83
C PRO A 198 22.13 -6.47 10.37
N GLN A 199 23.36 -6.23 9.93
CA GLN A 199 23.64 -5.97 8.51
C GLN A 199 23.26 -7.19 7.66
N ASN A 200 22.72 -6.93 6.46
CA ASN A 200 22.30 -7.97 5.50
C ASN A 200 21.27 -8.95 6.08
N THR A 201 20.36 -8.44 6.92
CA THR A 201 19.27 -9.24 7.49
C THR A 201 18.42 -9.87 6.38
N THR A 202 18.22 -11.18 6.46
CA THR A 202 17.29 -11.92 5.60
C THR A 202 16.35 -12.71 6.50
N VAL A 203 15.05 -12.42 6.43
CA VAL A 203 14.04 -13.16 7.18
C VAL A 203 13.43 -14.22 6.28
N PRO A 204 13.59 -15.52 6.58
CA PRO A 204 13.00 -16.58 5.77
C PRO A 204 11.49 -16.56 5.90
N LEU A 205 10.79 -16.50 4.75
CA LEU A 205 9.34 -16.65 4.68
C LEU A 205 8.99 -18.09 4.33
N ASP A 206 8.09 -18.69 5.10
CA ASP A 206 7.50 -20.02 4.89
C ASP A 206 6.16 -19.95 4.16
N PHE A 207 5.82 -18.78 3.63
CA PHE A 207 4.58 -18.48 2.92
C PHE A 207 4.85 -17.71 1.64
N GLU A 208 3.89 -17.76 0.70
CA GLU A 208 4.01 -17.03 -0.55
C GLU A 208 3.88 -15.52 -0.31
N PRO A 209 4.81 -14.68 -0.83
CA PRO A 209 4.77 -13.25 -0.58
C PRO A 209 3.55 -12.55 -1.18
N GLY A 210 2.85 -11.83 -0.30
CA GLY A 210 1.77 -10.91 -0.62
C GLY A 210 0.47 -11.57 -1.07
N ASP A 211 -0.61 -10.82 -0.87
CA ASP A 211 -1.97 -11.19 -1.24
C ASP A 211 -2.50 -10.25 -2.32
N PHE A 212 -3.21 -10.81 -3.30
CA PHE A 212 -3.85 -9.99 -4.32
C PHE A 212 -5.16 -9.42 -3.79
N ALA A 213 -5.30 -8.09 -3.80
CA ALA A 213 -6.47 -7.44 -3.20
C ALA A 213 -7.82 -7.85 -3.80
N TRP A 214 -7.86 -8.28 -5.07
CA TRP A 214 -9.11 -8.77 -5.68
C TRP A 214 -9.54 -10.16 -5.21
N GLU A 215 -8.61 -10.99 -4.71
CA GLU A 215 -8.95 -12.31 -4.16
C GLU A 215 -9.72 -12.16 -2.84
N LEU A 216 -9.34 -11.15 -2.06
CA LEU A 216 -9.95 -10.85 -0.75
C LEU A 216 -11.27 -10.09 -0.86
N ALA A 217 -11.47 -9.36 -1.95
CA ALA A 217 -12.70 -8.59 -2.16
C ALA A 217 -13.90 -9.47 -2.55
N GLY A 218 -13.70 -10.76 -2.87
CA GLY A 218 -14.76 -11.66 -3.36
C GLY A 218 -15.37 -11.23 -4.71
N SER A 219 -14.95 -10.09 -5.24
CA SER A 219 -15.38 -9.51 -6.50
C SER A 219 -14.31 -9.82 -7.55
N HIS A 220 -14.59 -10.80 -8.40
CA HIS A 220 -13.95 -10.82 -9.70
C HIS A 220 -14.26 -9.47 -10.38
N PRO A 221 -13.25 -8.67 -10.75
CA PRO A 221 -13.51 -7.50 -11.59
C PRO A 221 -14.09 -8.04 -12.90
N SER A 222 -15.41 -7.86 -13.04
CA SER A 222 -16.17 -8.26 -14.22
C SER A 222 -16.02 -7.20 -15.29
#